data_AF-A0A075HXP4-F1
#
_entry.id   AF-A0A075HXP4-F1
#
_cell.length_a   1.000
_cell.length_b   1.000
_cell.length_c   1.000
_cell.angle_alpha   90.00
_cell.angle_beta   90.00
_cell.angle_gamma   90.00
#
_symmetry.space_group_name_H-M   'P 1'
#
loop_
_entity.id
_entity.type
_entity.pdbx_description
1 polymer ?
#
loop_
_entity_poly.entity_id
_entity_poly.type
_entity_poly.pdbx_seq_one_letter_code
_entity_poly.pdbx_strand_id
1 'polypeptide(L)'
;LSSKKDKIRVHKLRSKVDAILIGKNTVKIDDPLLSVHNIRKKNPIRIILDSNATIRTNSKILKTCSEIPTIIAVSKKAQGKNLRRLKKFPVQVIVCGNYTVNIKKITWNSTKKKAIKKYSS
;
A
#
# COMPACT_ATOMS: atom_id res chain seq x y z
N LEU A 1 15.65 12.22 14.70
CA LEU A 1 15.52 12.69 13.30
C LEU A 1 14.06 13.04 13.00
N SER A 2 13.82 14.18 12.33
CA SER A 2 12.52 14.81 11.97
C SER A 2 11.86 15.66 13.07
N SER A 3 11.75 16.97 12.81
CA SER A 3 11.10 17.95 13.70
C SER A 3 9.56 17.88 13.61
N LYS A 4 8.84 18.52 14.54
CA LYS A 4 7.37 18.63 14.47
C LYS A 4 6.90 19.28 13.16
N LYS A 5 7.65 20.27 12.66
CA LYS A 5 7.37 20.96 11.39
C LYS A 5 7.49 20.01 10.19
N ASP A 6 8.47 19.13 10.20
CA ASP A 6 8.66 18.14 9.13
C ASP A 6 7.51 17.14 9.06
N LYS A 7 7.05 16.64 10.21
CA LYS A 7 5.92 15.71 10.29
C LYS A 7 4.65 16.34 9.72
N ILE A 8 4.36 17.60 10.10
CA ILE A 8 3.20 18.35 9.57
C ILE A 8 3.32 18.52 8.04
N ARG A 9 4.50 18.86 7.55
CA ARG A 9 4.74 19.04 6.10
C ARG A 9 4.50 17.73 5.34
N VAL A 10 5.01 16.60 5.83
CA VAL A 10 4.77 15.28 5.21
C VAL A 10 3.29 14.92 5.23
N HIS A 11 2.58 15.14 6.33
CA HIS A 11 1.14 14.91 6.39
C HIS A 11 0.35 15.78 5.40
N LYS A 12 0.71 17.06 5.26
CA LYS A 12 0.12 17.94 4.24
C LYS A 12 0.39 17.41 2.83
N LEU A 13 1.60 16.95 2.53
CA LEU A 13 1.91 16.37 1.22
C LEU A 13 1.08 15.12 0.94
N ARG A 14 0.93 14.22 1.92
CA ARG A 14 0.08 13.02 1.81
C ARG A 14 -1.38 13.36 1.52
N SER A 15 -1.88 14.49 2.01
CA SER A 15 -3.24 14.96 1.73
C SER A 15 -3.45 15.52 0.31
N LYS A 16 -2.37 15.71 -0.46
CA LYS A 16 -2.40 16.28 -1.81
C LYS A 16 -2.14 15.25 -2.91
N VAL A 17 -1.80 14.01 -2.56
CA VAL A 17 -1.50 12.94 -3.51
C VAL A 17 -2.60 11.89 -3.49
N ASP A 18 -2.79 11.22 -4.62
CA ASP A 18 -3.74 10.11 -4.68
C ASP A 18 -3.19 8.81 -4.10
N ALA A 19 -1.87 8.63 -4.12
CA ALA A 19 -1.20 7.42 -3.64
C ALA A 19 0.17 7.67 -3.03
N ILE A 20 0.56 6.76 -2.15
CA ILE A 20 1.91 6.65 -1.60
C ILE A 20 2.44 5.26 -1.93
N LEU A 21 3.62 5.20 -2.53
CA LEU A 21 4.30 3.97 -2.89
C LEU A 21 5.54 3.76 -2.00
N ILE A 22 5.67 2.58 -1.41
CA ILE A 22 6.85 2.19 -0.62
C ILE A 22 7.23 0.73 -0.86
N GLY A 23 8.49 0.39 -0.54
CA GLY A 23 8.95 -0.99 -0.54
C GLY A 23 8.57 -1.76 0.75
N LYS A 24 8.47 -3.08 0.63
CA LYS A 24 8.29 -4.02 1.76
C LYS A 24 9.30 -3.80 2.90
N ASN A 25 10.56 -3.50 2.58
CA ASN A 25 11.59 -3.34 3.62
C ASN A 25 11.30 -2.14 4.52
N THR A 26 10.81 -1.03 3.97
CA THR A 26 10.31 0.12 4.73
C THR A 26 9.15 -0.30 5.64
N VAL A 27 8.21 -1.11 5.16
CA VAL A 27 7.14 -1.65 6.04
C VAL A 27 7.71 -2.52 7.16
N LYS A 28 8.75 -3.31 6.88
CA LYS A 28 9.35 -4.21 7.87
C LYS A 28 10.10 -3.45 8.97
N ILE A 29 10.79 -2.37 8.62
CA ILE A 29 11.66 -1.61 9.51
C ILE A 29 10.86 -0.53 10.24
N ASP A 30 10.09 0.28 9.51
CA ASP A 30 9.45 1.49 10.05
C ASP A 30 8.00 1.25 10.48
N ASP A 31 7.37 0.16 10.01
CA ASP A 31 5.96 -0.18 10.17
C ASP A 31 5.03 1.07 10.12
N PRO A 32 5.05 1.82 9.00
CA PRO A 32 4.37 3.09 8.91
C PRO A 32 2.86 2.88 8.70
N LEU A 33 2.05 3.80 9.24
CA LEU A 33 0.60 3.80 9.00
C LEU A 33 0.23 4.34 7.61
N LEU A 34 0.97 5.35 7.14
CA LEU A 34 0.77 6.09 5.89
C LEU A 34 -0.63 6.72 5.74
N SER A 35 -1.23 7.18 6.86
CA SER A 35 -2.50 7.92 6.86
C SER A 35 -2.31 9.44 6.92
N VAL A 36 -3.39 10.15 6.59
CA VAL A 36 -3.56 11.58 6.87
C VAL A 36 -4.41 11.70 8.15
N HIS A 37 -3.82 12.18 9.24
CA HIS A 37 -4.57 12.53 10.45
C HIS A 37 -5.02 14.00 10.37
N ASN A 38 -6.19 14.29 10.94
CA ASN A 38 -6.68 15.66 11.21
C ASN A 38 -6.93 16.58 10.00
N ILE A 39 -7.24 16.01 8.83
CA ILE A 39 -7.76 16.78 7.71
C ILE A 39 -8.96 15.98 7.18
N ARG A 40 -10.12 16.62 6.96
CA ARG A 40 -11.33 16.03 6.34
C ARG A 40 -11.11 15.48 4.90
N LYS A 41 -9.88 15.15 4.53
CA LYS A 41 -9.45 14.68 3.22
C LYS A 41 -9.28 13.16 3.22
N LYS A 42 -9.61 12.54 2.09
CA LYS A 42 -9.47 11.10 1.86
C LYS A 42 -8.01 10.67 2.07
N ASN A 43 -7.82 9.52 2.72
CA ASN A 43 -6.51 8.89 2.80
C ASN A 43 -6.00 8.52 1.39
N PRO A 44 -4.72 8.73 1.09
CA PRO A 44 -4.14 8.28 -0.16
C PRO A 44 -4.11 6.74 -0.21
N ILE A 45 -4.22 6.20 -1.42
CA ILE A 45 -4.07 4.78 -1.65
C ILE A 45 -2.62 4.36 -1.33
N ARG A 46 -2.45 3.28 -0.57
CA ARG A 46 -1.13 2.73 -0.22
C ARG A 46 -0.74 1.67 -1.23
N ILE A 47 0.42 1.81 -1.86
CA ILE A 47 0.99 0.82 -2.78
C ILE A 47 2.24 0.24 -2.15
N ILE A 48 2.21 -1.04 -1.81
CA ILE A 48 3.36 -1.76 -1.26
C ILE A 48 3.99 -2.62 -2.35
N LEU A 49 5.27 -2.40 -2.60
CA LEU A 49 6.08 -3.27 -3.48
C LEU A 49 6.64 -4.43 -2.66
N ASP A 50 6.13 -5.63 -2.90
CA ASP A 50 6.51 -6.86 -2.18
C ASP A 50 6.55 -8.04 -3.14
N SER A 51 7.65 -8.17 -3.88
CA SER A 51 7.83 -9.18 -4.93
C SER A 51 7.47 -10.61 -4.49
N ASN A 52 7.59 -10.94 -3.20
CA ASN A 52 7.41 -12.29 -2.67
C ASN A 52 6.14 -12.47 -1.80
N ALA A 53 5.28 -11.45 -1.68
CA ALA A 53 4.08 -11.46 -0.82
C ALA A 53 4.39 -11.78 0.68
N THR A 54 5.48 -11.23 1.19
CA THR A 54 6.04 -11.48 2.55
C THR A 54 5.77 -10.38 3.57
N ILE A 55 4.90 -9.40 3.28
CA ILE A 55 4.43 -8.43 4.26
C ILE A 55 3.80 -9.18 5.45
N ARG A 56 4.15 -8.74 6.66
CA ARG A 56 3.71 -9.39 7.89
C ARG A 56 2.25 -9.06 8.14
N THR A 57 1.46 -10.06 8.51
CA THR A 57 0.02 -9.92 8.82
C THR A 57 -0.25 -8.95 9.97
N ASN A 58 0.70 -8.79 10.88
CA ASN A 58 0.61 -7.87 12.00
C ASN A 58 1.07 -6.43 11.69
N SER A 59 1.51 -6.13 10.46
CA SER A 59 1.90 -4.77 10.06
C SER A 59 0.73 -3.79 10.16
N LYS A 60 1.01 -2.53 10.49
CA LYS A 60 -0.03 -1.48 10.51
C LYS A 60 -0.74 -1.35 9.19
N ILE A 61 -0.02 -1.53 8.08
CA ILE A 61 -0.59 -1.53 6.73
C ILE A 61 -1.73 -2.57 6.60
N LEU A 62 -1.47 -3.83 6.95
CA LEU A 62 -2.49 -4.88 6.84
C LEU A 62 -3.58 -4.75 7.91
N LYS A 63 -3.25 -4.33 9.13
CA LYS A 63 -4.25 -4.11 10.19
C LYS A 63 -5.26 -3.04 9.85
N THR A 64 -4.87 -2.02 9.08
CA THR A 64 -5.73 -0.87 8.74
C THR A 64 -6.19 -0.89 7.28
N CYS A 65 -5.99 -2.00 6.56
CA CYS A 65 -6.33 -2.08 5.14
C CYS A 65 -7.84 -2.14 4.85
N SER A 66 -8.68 -2.29 5.88
CA SER A 66 -10.15 -2.13 5.77
C SER A 66 -10.56 -0.66 5.68
N GLU A 67 -9.80 0.25 6.28
CA GLU A 67 -10.11 1.68 6.34
C GLU A 67 -9.36 2.48 5.28
N ILE A 68 -8.13 2.07 4.99
CA ILE A 68 -7.25 2.77 4.05
C ILE A 68 -7.01 1.89 2.83
N PRO A 69 -7.42 2.36 1.63
CA PRO A 69 -7.22 1.65 0.39
C PRO A 69 -5.78 1.18 0.19
N THR A 70 -5.60 -0.13 0.00
CA THR A 70 -4.27 -0.74 -0.03
C THR A 70 -4.11 -1.71 -1.19
N ILE A 71 -3.06 -1.49 -1.97
CA ILE A 71 -2.61 -2.33 -3.06
C ILE A 71 -1.27 -2.96 -2.69
N ILE A 72 -1.14 -4.25 -2.93
CA ILE A 72 0.12 -4.97 -2.83
C ILE A 72 0.53 -5.42 -4.23
N ALA A 73 1.60 -4.83 -4.74
CA ALA A 73 2.20 -5.25 -5.99
C ALA A 73 3.21 -6.37 -5.72
N VAL A 74 3.05 -7.49 -6.39
CA VAL A 74 3.86 -8.70 -6.25
C VAL A 74 4.42 -9.12 -7.60
N SER A 75 5.46 -9.94 -7.65
CA SER A 75 5.91 -10.53 -8.92
C SER A 75 5.21 -11.86 -9.18
N LYS A 76 5.33 -12.40 -10.40
CA LYS A 76 4.78 -13.73 -10.74
C LYS A 76 5.37 -14.86 -9.87
N LYS A 77 6.57 -14.66 -9.32
CA LYS A 77 7.19 -15.60 -8.37
C LYS A 77 6.46 -15.69 -7.04
N ALA A 78 5.65 -14.69 -6.65
CA ALA A 78 4.83 -14.76 -5.46
C ALA A 78 3.72 -15.81 -5.62
N GLN A 79 4.02 -17.05 -5.24
CA GLN A 79 3.10 -18.18 -5.33
C GLN A 79 2.81 -18.83 -3.97
N GLY A 80 1.82 -19.71 -3.96
CA GLY A 80 1.53 -20.59 -2.82
C GLY A 80 0.93 -19.88 -1.60
N LYS A 81 1.44 -20.24 -0.42
CA LYS A 81 0.86 -19.89 0.90
C LYS A 81 0.78 -18.39 1.14
N ASN A 82 1.78 -17.63 0.70
CA ASN A 82 1.86 -16.18 0.91
C ASN A 82 0.76 -15.42 0.17
N LEU A 83 0.53 -15.73 -1.11
CA LEU A 83 -0.51 -15.08 -1.89
C LEU A 83 -1.91 -15.45 -1.37
N ARG A 84 -2.11 -16.72 -1.01
CA ARG A 84 -3.35 -17.19 -0.37
C ARG A 84 -3.64 -16.47 0.95
N ARG A 85 -2.60 -16.22 1.76
CA ARG A 85 -2.71 -15.45 3.00
C ARG A 85 -3.12 -14.01 2.74
N LEU A 86 -2.53 -13.34 1.74
CA LEU A 86 -2.89 -11.95 1.41
C LEU A 86 -4.33 -11.80 0.92
N LYS A 87 -4.86 -12.78 0.19
CA LYS A 87 -6.26 -12.79 -0.26
C LYS A 87 -7.28 -12.79 0.89
N LYS A 88 -6.87 -13.14 2.11
CA LYS A 88 -7.73 -13.08 3.32
C LYS A 88 -7.93 -11.65 3.84
N PHE A 89 -7.13 -10.69 3.39
CA PHE A 89 -7.24 -9.29 3.76
C PHE A 89 -8.00 -8.52 2.66
N PRO A 90 -8.70 -7.43 2.99
CA PRO A 90 -9.39 -6.58 2.02
C PRO A 90 -8.44 -5.74 1.14
N VAL A 91 -7.24 -6.23 0.86
CA VAL A 91 -6.27 -5.59 -0.05
C VAL A 91 -6.56 -5.93 -1.50
N GLN A 92 -6.06 -5.10 -2.42
CA GLN A 92 -5.97 -5.43 -3.84
C GLN A 92 -4.57 -5.99 -4.13
N VAL A 93 -4.48 -7.17 -4.75
CA VAL A 93 -3.18 -7.72 -5.17
C VAL A 93 -3.02 -7.56 -6.67
N ILE A 94 -1.90 -6.98 -7.10
CA ILE A 94 -1.54 -6.85 -8.51
C ILE A 94 -0.26 -7.63 -8.76
N VAL A 95 -0.29 -8.53 -9.75
CA VAL A 95 0.89 -9.25 -10.20
C VAL A 95 1.55 -8.45 -11.32
N CYS A 96 2.82 -8.09 -11.13
CA CYS A 96 3.54 -7.25 -12.07
C CYS A 96 5.05 -7.57 -12.07
N GLY A 97 5.58 -8.06 -13.18
CA GLY A 97 6.98 -8.50 -13.29
C GLY A 97 7.17 -9.98 -12.92
N ASN A 98 8.33 -10.54 -13.28
CA ASN A 98 8.58 -11.99 -13.16
C ASN A 98 9.20 -12.36 -11.80
N TYR A 99 10.37 -11.79 -11.49
CA TYR A 99 11.10 -12.02 -10.24
C TYR A 99 10.92 -10.87 -9.26
N THR A 100 11.05 -9.63 -9.77
CA THR A 100 10.84 -8.39 -9.03
C THR A 100 9.61 -7.65 -9.56
N VAL A 101 9.06 -6.75 -8.74
CA VAL A 101 7.96 -5.89 -9.17
C VAL A 101 8.44 -4.93 -10.25
N ASN A 102 7.78 -4.94 -11.41
CA ASN A 102 8.06 -3.97 -12.47
C ASN A 102 7.18 -2.72 -12.29
N ILE A 103 7.74 -1.65 -11.72
CA ILE A 103 6.99 -0.43 -11.41
C ILE A 103 6.42 0.23 -12.68
N LYS A 104 7.14 0.20 -13.81
CA LYS A 104 6.68 0.79 -15.08
C LYS A 104 5.41 0.13 -15.62
N LYS A 105 5.20 -1.15 -15.27
CA LYS A 105 4.02 -1.92 -15.67
C LYS A 105 2.84 -1.76 -14.71
N ILE A 106 2.97 -1.00 -13.62
CA ILE A 106 1.85 -0.67 -12.74
C ILE A 106 1.02 0.41 -13.42
N THR A 107 -0.14 0.04 -13.98
CA THR A 107 -1.04 0.98 -14.64
C THR A 107 -1.94 1.67 -13.62
N TRP A 108 -1.74 2.98 -13.42
CA TRP A 108 -2.40 3.76 -12.37
C TRP A 108 -3.93 3.81 -12.51
N ASN A 109 -4.43 4.11 -13.72
CA ASN A 109 -5.88 4.31 -13.97
C ASN A 109 -6.71 3.05 -13.66
N SER A 110 -6.26 1.89 -14.11
CA SER A 110 -6.92 0.60 -13.87
C SER A 110 -6.86 0.19 -12.40
N THR A 111 -5.77 0.55 -11.74
CA THR A 111 -5.51 0.23 -10.34
C THR A 111 -6.36 1.09 -9.40
N LYS A 112 -6.48 2.39 -9.66
CA LYS A 112 -7.29 3.35 -8.89
C LYS A 112 -8.78 3.01 -8.93
N LYS A 113 -9.35 2.72 -10.12
CA LYS A 113 -10.77 2.35 -10.27
C LYS A 113 -11.13 1.08 -9.47
N LYS A 114 -10.29 0.04 -9.55
CA LYS A 114 -10.49 -1.22 -8.83
C LYS A 114 -10.37 -1.03 -7.31
N ALA A 115 -9.39 -0.25 -6.87
CA ALA A 115 -9.22 0.03 -5.45
C ALA A 115 -10.45 0.77 -4.92
N ILE A 116 -10.84 1.90 -5.51
CA ILE A 116 -11.96 2.72 -5.02
C ILE A 116 -13.29 1.95 -5.03
N LYS A 117 -13.58 1.15 -6.08
CA LYS A 117 -14.80 0.34 -6.13
C LYS A 117 -14.90 -0.64 -4.96
N LYS A 118 -13.77 -1.23 -4.51
CA LYS A 118 -13.74 -2.17 -3.40
C LYS A 118 -14.05 -1.55 -2.03
N TYR A 119 -13.91 -0.23 -1.88
CA TYR A 119 -14.16 0.51 -0.64
C TYR A 119 -15.42 1.40 -0.68
N SER A 120 -16.20 1.34 -1.76
CA SER A 120 -17.42 2.13 -1.94
C SER A 120 -18.68 1.26 -1.95
N SER A 121 -18.60 0.05 -1.40
CA SER A 121 -19.67 -0.97 -1.36
C SER A 121 -19.83 -1.49 0.06
#